data_AF-A0A962KG20-F1
#
_entry.id   AF-A0A962KG20-F1
#
_cell.length_a   1.000
_cell.length_b   1.000
_cell.length_c   1.000
_cell.angle_alpha   90.00
_cell.angle_beta   90.00
_cell.angle_gamma   90.00
#
_symmetry.space_group_name_H-M   'P 1'
#
loop_
_entity.id
_entity.type
_entity.pdbx_description
1 polymer ?
#
loop_
_entity_poly.entity_id
_entity_poly.type
_entity_poly.pdbx_seq_one_letter_code
_entity_poly.pdbx_strand_id
1 'polypeptide(L)' 'RMQDRLFRVFQSLHSAREFDGIGVGLALARRVVERHGGQIRAHGEPGQGCRISFSLPLAA' A
#
# COMPACT_ATOMS: atom_id res chain seq x y z
N ARG A 1 -10.30 -12.79 -3.34
CA ARG A 1 -9.91 -11.73 -4.30
C ARG A 1 -9.92 -10.39 -3.57
N MET A 2 -8.77 -9.95 -3.07
CA MET A 2 -8.61 -8.73 -2.26
C MET A 2 -7.43 -7.86 -2.71
N GLN A 3 -6.87 -8.17 -3.88
CA GLN A 3 -5.68 -7.52 -4.45
C GLN A 3 -5.88 -6.04 -4.80
N ASP A 4 -7.10 -5.59 -5.12
CA ASP A 4 -7.36 -4.21 -5.58
C ASP A 4 -7.87 -3.26 -4.47
N ARG A 5 -8.31 -3.79 -3.32
CA ARG A 5 -8.91 -2.97 -2.25
C ARG A 5 -7.89 -2.29 -1.35
N LEU A 6 -6.67 -2.81 -1.28
CA LEU A 6 -5.57 -2.21 -0.51
C LEU A 6 -4.93 -1.01 -1.21
N PHE A 7 -5.32 -0.71 -2.45
CA PHE A 7 -4.76 0.41 -3.20
C PHE A 7 -5.81 1.38 -3.77
N ARG A 8 -7.10 1.16 -3.51
CA ARG A 8 -8.05 2.27 -3.58
C ARG A 8 -7.66 3.22 -2.45
N VAL A 9 -7.46 4.49 -2.80
CA VAL A 9 -7.30 5.63 -1.89
C VAL A 9 -8.09 5.33 -0.62
N PHE A 10 -7.40 4.95 0.45
CA PHE A 10 -8.06 4.50 1.67
C PHE A 10 -8.88 5.69 2.18
N GLN A 11 -10.20 5.57 2.09
CA GLN A 11 -11.06 6.23 3.05
C GLN A 11 -10.57 5.78 4.42
N SER A 12 -10.25 6.75 5.28
CA SER A 12 -9.83 6.51 6.66
C SER A 12 -10.80 5.52 7.31
N LEU A 13 -10.42 4.25 7.39
CA LEU A 13 -11.26 3.22 8.03
C LEU A 13 -11.17 3.27 9.55
N HIS A 14 -10.42 4.22 10.11
CA HIS A 14 -10.40 4.50 11.54
C HIS A 14 -10.48 6.01 11.74
N SER A 15 -11.34 6.43 12.66
CA SER A 15 -11.35 7.80 13.17
C SER A 15 -9.94 8.14 13.65
N ALA A 16 -9.53 9.39 13.52
CA ALA A 16 -8.21 9.94 13.90
C ALA A 16 -7.82 9.78 15.40
N ARG A 17 -8.48 8.87 16.12
CA ARG A 17 -8.40 8.65 17.55
C ARG A 17 -7.53 7.44 17.93
N GLU A 18 -7.21 6.54 17.00
CA GLU A 18 -6.47 5.30 17.31
C GLU A 18 -5.07 5.22 16.69
N PHE A 19 -4.76 5.99 15.64
CA PHE A 19 -3.44 5.99 15.01
C PHE A 19 -3.06 7.39 14.53
N ASP A 20 -1.87 7.85 14.91
CA ASP A 20 -1.33 9.13 14.46
C ASP A 20 -0.86 8.98 13.01
N GLY A 21 -1.59 9.58 12.06
CA GLY A 21 -1.26 9.53 10.64
C GLY A 21 -2.45 9.65 9.69
N ILE A 22 -2.29 10.44 8.64
CA ILE A 22 -3.33 10.69 7.61
C ILE A 22 -3.51 9.55 6.59
N GLY A 23 -2.87 8.39 6.80
CA GLY A 23 -3.04 7.22 5.93
C GLY A 23 -2.43 7.32 4.52
N VAL A 24 -1.53 8.28 4.27
CA VAL A 24 -0.98 8.55 2.92
C VAL A 24 0.25 7.72 2.52
N GLY A 25 0.92 7.06 3.46
CA GLY A 25 2.22 6.42 3.22
C GLY A 25 2.20 5.37 2.10
N LEU A 26 1.20 4.49 2.08
CA LEU A 26 1.07 3.46 1.04
C LEU A 26 0.69 4.06 -0.33
N ALA A 27 -0.09 5.14 -0.35
CA ALA A 27 -0.41 5.84 -1.58
C ALA A 27 0.84 6.49 -2.20
N LEU A 28 1.72 7.07 -1.36
CA LEU A 28 3.01 7.61 -1.79
C LEU A 28 3.94 6.51 -2.28
N ALA A 29 4.07 5.41 -1.53
CA ALA A 29 4.89 4.27 -1.92
C ALA A 29 4.46 3.70 -3.29
N ARG A 30 3.15 3.53 -3.50
CA ARG A 30 2.60 3.12 -4.80
C ARG A 30 3.00 4.08 -5.91
N ARG A 31 2.83 5.39 -5.70
CA ARG A 31 3.18 6.42 -6.68
C ARG A 31 4.66 6.42 -7.03
N VAL A 32 5.54 6.22 -6.04
CA VAL A 32 6.99 6.12 -6.25
C VAL A 32 7.31 4.88 -7.09
N VAL A 33 6.81 3.72 -6.70
CA VAL A 33 7.07 2.45 -7.43
C VAL A 33 6.57 2.52 -8.87
N GLU A 34 5.36 3.02 -9.10
CA GLU A 34 4.79 3.16 -10.45
C GLU A 34 5.58 4.15 -11.31
N ARG A 35 6.09 5.24 -10.74
CA ARG A 35 6.97 6.19 -11.47
C ARG A 35 8.28 5.56 -11.94
N HIS A 36 8.76 4.53 -11.25
CA HIS A 36 9.96 3.77 -11.64
C HIS A 36 9.62 2.58 -12.54
N GLY A 37 8.40 2.50 -13.10
CA GLY A 37 7.95 1.39 -13.93
C GLY A 37 7.76 0.07 -13.16
N GLY A 38 7.72 0.14 -11.84
CA GLY A 38 7.58 -1.00 -10.96
C GLY A 38 6.14 -1.38 -10.65
N GLN A 39 5.99 -2.41 -9.83
CA GLN A 39 4.72 -2.88 -9.30
C GLN A 39 4.79 -3.03 -7.78
N ILE A 40 3.71 -2.74 -7.08
CA ILE A 40 3.57 -2.92 -5.63
C ILE A 40 2.34 -3.80 -5.33
N ARG A 41 2.44 -4.68 -4.34
CA ARG A 41 1.39 -5.58 -3.88
C ARG A 41 1.32 -5.59 -2.35
N ALA A 42 0.13 -5.77 -1.82
CA ALA A 42 -0.13 -5.87 -0.40
C ALA A 42 -0.97 -7.12 -0.13
N HIS A 43 -0.55 -7.92 0.85
CA HIS A 43 -1.26 -9.12 1.29
C HIS A 43 -1.24 -9.16 2.81
N GLY A 44 -2.41 -9.18 3.42
CA GLY A 44 -2.53 -9.29 4.86
C GLY A 44 -3.76 -10.11 5.22
N GLU A 45 -3.68 -10.77 6.37
CA GLU A 45 -4.77 -11.51 6.97
C GLU A 45 -5.01 -10.99 8.39
N PRO A 46 -6.27 -10.80 8.82
CA PRO A 46 -6.58 -10.36 10.18
C PRO A 46 -5.90 -11.25 11.22
N GLY A 47 -5.19 -10.64 12.18
CA GLY A 47 -4.47 -11.36 13.22
C GLY A 47 -3.14 -12.02 12.81
N GLN A 48 -2.78 -12.00 11.51
CA GLN A 48 -1.52 -12.58 10.98
C GLN A 48 -0.55 -11.50 10.46
N GLY A 49 -0.96 -10.24 10.49
CA GLY A 49 -0.17 -9.11 10.01
C GLY A 49 -0.31 -8.87 8.51
N CYS A 50 0.64 -8.12 7.95
CA CYS A 50 0.60 -7.66 6.57
C CYS A 50 2.00 -7.74 5.93
N ARG A 51 2.04 -8.21 4.69
CA ARG A 51 3.21 -8.21 3.81
C ARG A 51 2.97 -7.26 2.65
N ILE A 52 3.86 -6.29 2.51
CA ILE A 52 3.95 -5.41 1.33
C ILE A 52 5.16 -5.83 0.51
N SER A 53 5.02 -5.98 -0.80
CA SER A 53 6.11 -6.32 -1.71
C SER A 53 6.09 -5.44 -2.95
N PHE A 54 7.25 -5.13 -3.51
CA PHE A 54 7.38 -4.39 -4.76
C PHE A 54 8.48 -4.96 -5.64
N SER A 55 8.42 -4.64 -6.93
CA SER A 55 9.43 -4.98 -7.92
C SER A 55 9.71 -3.76 -8.79
N LEU A 56 10.97 -3.55 -9.15
CA LEU A 56 11.41 -2.52 -10.08
C LEU A 56 12.09 -3.18 -11.28
N PRO A 57 11.96 -2.63 -12.49
CA PRO A 57 12.80 -3.04 -13.61
C PRO A 57 14.28 -2.74 -13.30
N LEU A 58 15.17 -3.66 -13.68
CA LEU A 58 16.59 -3.35 -13.76
C LEU A 58 16.79 -2.35 -14.90
N ALA A 59 17.55 -1.28 -14.66
CA ALA A 59 17.91 -0.34 -15.71
C ALA A 59 18.61 -1.09 -16.86
N ALA A 60 18.30 -0.70 -18.11
CA ALA A 60 19.06 -1.12 -19.27
C ALA A 60 20.40 -0.39 -19.34
#